data_AF-A0A9E5HI99-F1
#
_entry.id   AF-A0A9E5HI99-F1
#
_cell.length_a   1.000
_cell.length_b   1.000
_cell.length_c   1.000
_cell.angle_alpha   90.00
_cell.angle_beta   90.00
_cell.angle_gamma   90.00
#
_symmetry.space_group_name_H-M   'P 1'
#
loop_
_entity.id
_entity.type
_entity.pdbx_description
1 polymer ?
#
loop_
_entity_poly.entity_id
_entity_poly.type
_entity_poly.pdbx_seq_one_letter_code
_entity_poly.pdbx_strand_id
1 'polypeptide(L)' 'MDKTFSRIQEFIKLETSGGVVLMIAAIFAMIIANTPLSANYDLILGTYIKVGIGNFEIAKPAILWINDGLMAIFFFLVG' A
#
# COMPACT_ATOMS: atom_id res chain seq x y z
N MET A 1 -27.13 -12.41 -7.74
CA MET A 1 -26.28 -11.35 -7.16
C MET A 1 -24.90 -11.37 -7.82
N ASP A 2 -24.82 -11.83 -9.08
CA ASP A 2 -23.60 -12.45 -9.64
C ASP A 2 -22.95 -11.61 -10.75
N LYS A 3 -23.72 -10.72 -11.39
CA LYS A 3 -23.24 -9.89 -12.50
C LYS A 3 -22.15 -8.90 -12.08
N THR A 4 -22.22 -8.37 -10.86
CA THR A 4 -21.22 -7.42 -10.35
C THR A 4 -19.88 -8.11 -10.09
N PHE A 5 -19.91 -9.33 -9.53
CA PHE A 5 -18.70 -10.11 -9.27
C PHE A 5 -18.02 -10.56 -10.57
N SER A 6 -18.82 -10.99 -11.56
CA SER A 6 -18.34 -11.32 -12.91
C SER A 6 -17.61 -10.15 -13.56
N ARG A 7 -18.11 -8.92 -13.38
CA ARG A 7 -17.49 -7.71 -13.95
C ARG A 7 -16.16 -7.34 -13.29
N ILE A 8 -16.03 -7.53 -11.97
CA ILE A 8 -14.76 -7.33 -11.27
C ILE A 8 -13.73 -8.35 -11.75
N GLN A 9 -14.12 -9.61 -11.96
CA GLN A 9 -13.22 -10.64 -12.48
C GLN A 9 -12.78 -10.37 -13.92
N GLU A 10 -13.68 -9.93 -14.79
CA GLU A 10 -13.34 -9.50 -16.16
C GLU A 10 -12.40 -8.29 -16.15
N PHE A 11 -12.63 -7.34 -15.24
CA PHE A 11 -11.76 -6.17 -15.08
C PHE A 11 -10.35 -6.58 -14.64
N ILE A 12 -10.20 -7.46 -13.64
CA ILE A 12 -8.89 -7.95 -13.18
C ILE A 12 -8.12 -8.69 -14.28
N LYS A 13 -8.82 -9.33 -15.22
CA LYS A 13 -8.18 -10.01 -16.37
C LYS A 13 -7.62 -9.05 -17.42
N LEU A 14 -8.00 -7.77 -17.40
CA LEU A 14 -7.43 -6.77 -18.31
C LEU A 14 -6.02 -6.42 -17.84
N GLU A 15 -5.05 -6.47 -18.75
CA GLU A 15 -3.66 -6.10 -18.48
C GLU A 15 -3.52 -4.63 -17.99
N THR A 16 -4.42 -3.75 -18.43
CA THR A 16 -4.49 -2.34 -18.01
C THR A 16 -5.06 -2.13 -16.60
N SER A 17 -5.68 -3.15 -15.98
CA SER A 17 -6.38 -3.00 -14.69
C SER A 17 -5.45 -2.58 -13.55
N GLY A 18 -4.21 -3.08 -13.54
CA GLY A 18 -3.20 -2.69 -12.55
C GLY A 18 -2.87 -1.20 -12.60
N GLY A 19 -2.74 -0.64 -13.81
CA GLY A 19 -2.50 0.79 -14.00
C GLY A 19 -3.66 1.68 -13.52
N VAL A 20 -4.91 1.24 -13.77
CA VAL A 20 -6.09 1.96 -13.29
C VAL A 20 -6.18 1.96 -11.76
N VAL A 21 -5.92 0.80 -11.13
CA VAL A 21 -5.92 0.68 -9.66
C VAL A 21 -4.83 1.58 -9.06
N LEU A 22 -3.63 1.58 -9.64
CA LEU A 22 -2.51 2.44 -9.23
C LEU A 22 -2.90 3.93 -9.31
N MET A 23 -3.52 4.34 -10.42
CA MET A 23 -3.94 5.73 -10.62
C MET A 23 -4.99 6.16 -9.60
N ILE A 24 -5.97 5.30 -9.33
CA ILE A 24 -7.00 5.56 -8.30
C ILE A 24 -6.35 5.70 -6.91
N ALA A 25 -5.43 4.80 -6.55
CA ALA A 25 -4.69 4.86 -5.30
C ALA A 25 -3.89 6.17 -5.16
N ALA A 26 -3.22 6.61 -6.24
CA ALA A 26 -2.48 7.87 -6.25
C ALA A 26 -3.40 9.09 -6.07
N ILE A 27 -4.57 9.10 -6.71
CA ILE A 27 -5.57 10.16 -6.54
C ILE A 27 -6.05 10.20 -5.09
N PHE A 28 -6.36 9.05 -4.48
CA PHE A 28 -6.74 8.99 -3.07
C PHE A 28 -5.64 9.51 -2.14
N ALA A 29 -4.38 9.11 -2.39
CA ALA A 29 -3.24 9.61 -1.63
C ALA A 29 -3.12 11.14 -1.72
N MET A 30 -3.28 11.72 -2.92
CA MET A 30 -3.29 13.17 -3.10
C MET A 30 -4.45 13.86 -2.35
N ILE A 31 -5.66 13.29 -2.40
CA ILE A 31 -6.81 13.84 -1.67
C ILE A 31 -6.52 13.86 -0.16
N ILE A 32 -6.01 12.75 0.39
CA ILE A 32 -5.68 12.65 1.81
C ILE A 32 -4.58 13.66 2.18
N ALA A 33 -3.53 13.78 1.36
CA ALA A 33 -2.41 14.69 1.61
C ALA A 33 -2.80 16.18 1.59
N ASN A 34 -3.84 16.55 0.82
CA ASN A 34 -4.30 17.95 0.67
C ASN A 34 -5.49 18.30 1.57
N THR A 35 -5.90 17.41 2.46
CA THR A 35 -7.02 17.65 3.40
C THR A 35 -6.53 17.61 4.85
N PRO A 36 -7.34 18.07 5.83
CA PRO A 36 -6.98 17.98 7.26
C PRO A 36 -6.70 16.55 7.76
N LEU A 37 -7.05 15.54 6.97
CA LEU A 37 -6.75 14.14 7.22
C LEU A 37 -5.26 13.79 7.09
N SER A 38 -4.46 14.66 6.48
CA SER A 38 -3.01 14.48 6.30
C SER A 38 -2.28 14.26 7.62
N ALA A 39 -2.61 15.02 8.66
CA ALA A 39 -1.99 14.87 9.98
C ALA A 39 -2.23 13.48 10.57
N ASN A 40 -3.46 12.96 10.47
CA ASN A 40 -3.79 11.62 10.94
C ASN A 40 -3.08 10.55 10.10
N TYR A 41 -2.99 10.75 8.78
CA TYR A 41 -2.28 9.86 7.88
C TYR A 41 -0.78 9.80 8.18
N ASP A 42 -0.15 10.95 8.41
CA ASP A 42 1.26 11.06 8.76
C ASP A 42 1.57 10.47 10.14
N LEU A 43 0.66 10.59 11.12
CA LEU A 43 0.80 9.93 12.42
C LEU A 43 0.80 8.40 12.29
N ILE A 44 -0.08 7.85 11.46
CA ILE A 44 -0.13 6.40 11.20
C ILE A 44 1.16 5.96 10.52
N LEU A 45 1.57 6.65 9.46
CA LEU A 45 2.79 6.33 8.72
C LEU A 45 4.08 6.53 9.52
N GLY A 46 4.09 7.51 10.43
CA GLY A 46 5.19 7.83 11.32
C GLY A 46 5.28 6.94 12.56
N THR A 47 4.31 6.04 12.79
CA THR A 47 4.30 5.17 13.96
C THR A 47 5.55 4.29 13.98
N TYR A 48 6.33 4.37 15.05
CA TYR A 48 7.55 3.56 15.19
C TYR A 48 7.18 2.12 15.54
N ILE A 49 7.47 1.19 14.63
CA ILE A 49 7.25 -0.23 14.82
C ILE A 49 8.61 -0.88 15.09
N LYS A 50 8.69 -1.57 16.23
CA LYS A 50 9.87 -2.33 16.65
C LYS A 50 9.58 -3.81 16.57
N VAL A 51 10.47 -4.55 15.90
CA VAL A 51 10.43 -6.01 15.83
C VAL A 51 11.81 -6.53 16.18
N GLY A 52 11.90 -7.50 17.08
CA GLY A 52 13.17 -8.03 17.56
C GLY A 52 13.06 -9.45 18.09
N ILE A 53 14.21 -10.13 18.12
CA ILE A 53 14.36 -11.49 18.66
C ILE A 53 15.64 -11.48 19.52
N GLY A 54 15.50 -11.69 20.82
CA GLY A 54 16.62 -11.59 21.77
C GLY A 54 17.20 -10.18 21.80
N ASN A 55 18.52 -10.04 21.60
CA ASN A 55 19.20 -8.75 21.59
C ASN A 55 19.15 -8.04 20.23
N PHE A 56 18.59 -8.69 19.20
CA PHE A 56 18.47 -8.09 17.88
C PHE A 56 17.15 -7.34 17.77
N GLU A 57 17.20 -6.04 17.52
CA GLU A 57 16.02 -5.18 17.36
C GLU A 57 16.14 -4.34 16.09
N ILE A 58 15.06 -4.27 15.32
CA ILE A 58 14.90 -3.33 14.22
C ILE A 58 13.73 -2.41 14.57
N ALA A 59 14.04 -1.13 14.73
CA ALA A 59 13.08 -0.08 15.01
C ALA A 59 13.06 0.92 13.85
N LYS A 60 11.92 1.03 13.17
CA LYS A 60 11.75 2.02 12.09
C LYS A 60 10.29 2.49 12.00
N PRO A 61 10.05 3.70 11.44
CA PRO A 61 8.71 4.16 11.13
C PRO A 61 7.93 3.18 10.26
N ALA A 62 6.60 3.13 10.42
CA ALA A 62 5.71 2.25 9.69
C ALA A 62 5.86 2.40 8.17
N ILE A 63 6.04 3.63 7.68
CA ILE A 63 6.28 3.89 6.26
C ILE A 63 7.50 3.14 5.69
N LEU A 64 8.59 2.98 6.46
CA LEU A 64 9.76 2.23 6.02
C LEU A 64 9.50 0.72 5.99
N TRP A 65 8.76 0.19 6.98
CA TRP A 65 8.31 -1.20 6.94
C TRP A 65 7.44 -1.50 5.72
N ILE A 66 6.48 -0.61 5.43
CA ILE A 66 5.57 -0.75 4.28
C ILE A 66 6.36 -0.72 2.97
N ASN A 67 7.25 0.26 2.80
CA ASN A 67 8.05 0.39 1.58
C ASN A 67 8.95 -0.83 1.36
N ASP A 68 9.69 -1.26 2.38
CA ASP A 68 10.57 -2.42 2.26
C ASP A 68 9.79 -3.70 1.95
N GLY A 69 8.65 -3.92 2.62
CA GLY A 69 7.81 -5.09 2.42
C GLY A 69 7.16 -5.15 1.04
N LEU A 70 6.59 -4.03 0.58
CA LEU A 70 5.97 -3.95 -0.75
C LEU A 70 7.03 -4.08 -1.86
N MET A 71 8.19 -3.43 -1.71
CA MET A 71 9.28 -3.59 -2.68
C MET A 71 9.82 -5.03 -2.70
N ALA A 72 9.94 -5.71 -1.56
CA ALA A 72 10.35 -7.10 -1.52
C ALA A 72 9.41 -8.01 -2.34
N ILE A 73 8.09 -7.83 -2.20
CA ILE A 73 7.10 -8.57 -3.00
C ILE A 73 7.19 -8.20 -4.48
N PHE A 74 7.32 -6.91 -4.80
CA PHE A 74 7.43 -6.43 -6.17
C PHE A 74 8.66 -7.03 -6.89
N PHE A 75 9.84 -6.93 -6.28
CA PHE A 75 11.06 -7.49 -6.84
C PHE A 75 11.06 -9.01 -6.87
N PHE A 76 10.40 -9.67 -5.92
CA PHE A 76 10.23 -11.13 -5.96
C PHE A 76 9.37 -11.60 -7.15
N LEU A 77 8.36 -10.81 -7.56
CA LEU A 77 7.52 -11.14 -8.72
C LEU A 77 8.21 -10.79 -10.05
N VAL A 78 8.96 -9.69 -10.09
CA VAL A 78 9.60 -9.18 -11.32
C VAL A 78 10.94 -9.86 -11.62
N GLY A 79 11.69 -10.23 -10.58
CA GLY A 79 13.02 -10.86 -10.69
C GLY A 79 12.95 -12.32 -11.10
#